data_AF-A0A448WKC7-F1
#
_entry.id   AF-A0A448WKC7-F1
#
_cell.length_a   1.000
_cell.length_b   1.000
_cell.length_c   1.000
_cell.angle_alpha   90.00
_cell.angle_beta   90.00
_cell.angle_gamma   90.00
#
_symmetry.space_group_name_H-M   'P 1'
#
loop_
_entity.id
_entity.type
_entity.pdbx_description
1 polymer ?
#
loop_
_entity_poly.entity_id
_entity_poly.type
_entity_poly.pdbx_seq_one_letter_code
_entity_poly.pdbx_strand_id
1 'polypeptide(L)' 'MSDDFLRLLLLRYCFCTLVLHSHRGFRGPAFYPAALPPLPESELMECRRLHKLLQELELLLDCKAYFPAAGLFLILK' A
#
# COMPACT_ATOMS: atom_id res chain seq x y z
N MET A 1 -15.29 -18.35 -9.88
CA MET A 1 -16.24 -18.28 -8.73
C MET A 1 -15.48 -18.34 -7.39
N SER A 2 -14.78 -19.44 -7.05
CA SER A 2 -13.97 -19.49 -5.80
C SER A 2 -12.76 -18.54 -5.83
N ASP A 3 -12.01 -18.55 -6.94
CA ASP A 3 -10.75 -17.80 -7.02
C ASP A 3 -10.94 -16.28 -7.14
N ASP A 4 -12.06 -15.84 -7.72
CA ASP A 4 -12.34 -14.42 -7.91
C ASP A 4 -12.51 -13.71 -6.56
N PHE A 5 -13.17 -14.37 -5.60
CA PHE A 5 -13.34 -13.84 -4.26
C PHE A 5 -12.00 -13.71 -3.54
N LEU A 6 -11.19 -14.79 -3.53
CA LEU A 6 -9.87 -14.76 -2.91
C LEU A 6 -8.96 -13.72 -3.57
N ARG A 7 -9.00 -13.64 -4.90
CA ARG A 7 -8.25 -12.65 -5.67
C ARG A 7 -8.66 -11.22 -5.30
N LEU A 8 -9.95 -10.93 -5.18
CA LEU A 8 -10.44 -9.62 -4.73
C LEU A 8 -9.98 -9.31 -3.29
N LEU A 9 -10.01 -10.29 -2.40
CA LEU A 9 -9.55 -10.13 -1.02
C LEU A 9 -8.05 -9.83 -0.97
N LEU A 10 -7.23 -10.56 -1.74
CA LEU A 10 -5.78 -10.33 -1.85
C LEU A 10 -5.48 -8.96 -2.46
N LEU A 11 -6.21 -8.55 -3.49
CA LEU A 11 -6.06 -7.21 -4.07
C LEU A 11 -6.37 -6.12 -3.05
N ARG A 12 -7.44 -6.29 -2.26
CA ARG A 12 -7.79 -5.37 -1.18
C ARG A 12 -6.72 -5.32 -0.10
N TYR A 13 -6.20 -6.48 0.31
CA TYR A 13 -5.09 -6.56 1.27
C TYR A 13 -3.89 -5.78 0.73
N CYS A 14 -3.41 -6.08 -0.48
CA CYS A 14 -2.26 -5.40 -1.10
C CYS A 14 -2.46 -3.89 -1.22
N PHE A 15 -3.64 -3.45 -1.68
CA PHE A 15 -3.96 -2.03 -1.78
C PHE A 15 -3.94 -1.34 -0.42
N CYS A 16 -4.61 -1.90 0.59
CA CYS A 16 -4.66 -1.33 1.92
C CYS A 16 -3.28 -1.32 2.58
N THR A 17 -2.47 -2.37 2.44
CA THR A 17 -1.11 -2.41 2.97
C THR A 17 -0.28 -1.27 2.40
N LEU A 18 -0.27 -1.10 1.08
CA LEU A 18 0.50 -0.04 0.43
C LEU A 18 0.02 1.36 0.85
N VAL A 19 -1.29 1.61 0.79
CA VAL A 19 -1.87 2.93 1.11
C VAL A 19 -1.65 3.30 2.57
N LEU A 20 -1.97 2.40 3.50
CA LEU A 20 -1.96 2.72 4.93
C LEU A 20 -0.53 2.85 5.47
N HIS A 21 0.43 2.08 4.96
CA HIS A 21 1.84 2.28 5.30
C HIS A 21 2.41 3.58 4.71
N SER A 22 1.96 3.97 3.51
CA SER A 22 2.45 5.17 2.84
C SER A 22 1.77 6.46 3.32
N HIS A 23 0.61 6.37 3.97
CA HIS A 23 -0.17 7.54 4.36
C HIS A 23 0.24 8.08 5.73
N ARG A 24 0.59 9.37 5.81
CA ARG A 24 1.20 9.98 7.01
C ARG A 24 0.35 9.94 8.29
N GLY A 25 -0.97 9.82 8.12
CA GLY A 25 -1.96 9.77 9.21
C GLY A 25 -2.20 8.39 9.81
N PHE A 26 -1.69 7.31 9.19
CA PHE A 26 -1.87 5.94 9.70
C PHE A 26 -0.54 5.40 10.18
N ARG A 27 -0.39 5.24 11.50
CA ARG A 27 0.86 4.81 12.13
C ARG A 27 0.61 3.67 13.10
N GLY A 28 1.33 2.57 12.87
CA GLY A 28 1.34 1.41 13.75
C GLY A 28 0.40 0.29 13.30
N PRO A 29 0.62 -0.92 13.84
CA PRO A 29 0.02 -2.16 13.35
C PRO A 29 -1.50 -2.22 13.49
N ALA A 30 -2.10 -1.42 14.39
CA ALA A 30 -3.55 -1.36 14.55
C ALA A 30 -4.29 -0.86 13.30
N PHE A 31 -3.59 -0.14 12.41
CA PHE A 31 -4.14 0.33 11.14
C PHE A 31 -3.78 -0.55 9.94
N TYR A 32 -2.89 -1.53 10.10
CA TYR A 32 -2.38 -2.29 8.97
C TYR A 32 -3.16 -3.61 8.78
N PRO A 33 -3.38 -4.05 7.54
CA PRO A 33 -4.04 -5.32 7.29
C PRO A 33 -3.26 -6.49 7.90
N ALA A 34 -3.98 -7.48 8.40
CA ALA A 34 -3.40 -8.73 8.88
C ALA A 34 -3.97 -9.90 8.07
N ALA A 35 -3.16 -10.93 7.85
CA ALA A 35 -3.55 -12.14 7.13
C ALA A 35 -2.97 -13.39 7.81
N LEU A 36 -3.69 -14.50 7.68
CA LEU A 36 -3.23 -15.83 8.08
C LEU A 36 -3.46 -16.79 6.90
N PRO A 37 -2.39 -17.34 6.28
CA PRO A 37 -0.97 -17.16 6.62
C PRO A 37 -0.48 -15.73 6.38
N PRO A 38 0.63 -15.30 7.02
CA PRO A 38 1.27 -14.02 6.73
C PRO A 38 1.63 -13.91 5.26
N LEU A 39 1.37 -12.75 4.66
CA LEU A 39 1.71 -12.45 3.28
C LEU A 39 3.05 -11.68 3.22
N PRO A 40 3.78 -11.70 2.08
CA PRO A 40 5.08 -11.05 1.95
C PRO A 40 4.95 -9.53 1.81
N GLU A 41 4.72 -8.83 2.93
CA GLU A 41 4.52 -7.37 2.95
C GLU A 41 5.74 -6.59 2.45
N SER A 42 6.95 -7.05 2.76
CA SER A 42 8.19 -6.38 2.33
C SER A 42 8.33 -6.32 0.81
N GLU A 43 8.02 -7.42 0.12
CA GLU A 43 8.06 -7.49 -1.35
C GLU A 43 7.04 -6.53 -1.99
N LEU A 44 5.87 -6.42 -1.37
CA LEU A 44 4.83 -5.48 -1.79
C LEU A 44 5.32 -4.02 -1.65
N MET A 45 5.91 -3.69 -0.50
CA MET A 45 6.45 -2.36 -0.20
C MET A 45 7.71 -2.01 -1.02
N GLU A 46 8.37 -2.98 -1.64
CA GLU A 46 9.52 -2.75 -2.53
C GLU A 46 9.10 -2.69 -4.02
N CYS A 47 7.85 -3.00 -4.33
CA CYS A 47 7.37 -3.03 -5.70
C CYS A 47 7.15 -1.62 -6.28
N ARG A 48 8.11 -1.16 -7.09
CA ARG A 48 8.07 0.16 -7.76
C ARG A 48 6.83 0.41 -8.61
N ARG A 49 6.28 -0.62 -9.26
CA ARG A 49 5.08 -0.48 -10.10
C ARG A 49 3.85 -0.10 -9.26
N LEU A 50 3.73 -0.68 -8.06
CA LEU A 50 2.63 -0.38 -7.16
C LEU A 50 2.72 1.06 -6.61
N HIS A 51 3.92 1.52 -6.29
CA HIS A 51 4.15 2.90 -5.86
C HIS A 51 3.79 3.92 -6.95
N LYS A 52 4.09 3.62 -8.22
CA LYS A 52 3.66 4.48 -9.34
C LYS A 52 2.14 4.54 -9.46
N LEU A 53 1.46 3.40 -9.36
CA LEU A 53 -0.01 3.36 -9.38
C LEU A 53 -0.61 4.14 -8.21
N LEU A 54 -0.02 4.03 -7.01
CA LEU A 54 -0.45 4.83 -5.87
C LEU A 54 -0.28 6.34 -6.15
N GLN A 55 0.86 6.77 -6.68
CA GLN A 55 1.10 8.18 -7.03
C GLN A 55 0.13 8.71 -8.11
N GLU A 56 -0.22 7.87 -9.09
CA GLU A 56 -1.25 8.19 -10.09
C GLU A 56 -2.63 8.39 -9.44
N LEU A 57 -3.00 7.51 -8.50
CA LEU A 57 -4.23 7.63 -7.72
C LEU A 57 -4.22 8.88 -6.83
N GLU A 58 -3.09 9.18 -6.17
CA GLU A 58 -2.93 10.38 -5.35
C GLU A 58 -3.15 11.66 -6.16
N LEU A 59 -2.65 11.69 -7.41
CA LEU A 59 -2.86 12.80 -8.33
C LEU A 59 -4.32 12.89 -8.76
N LEU A 60 -4.92 11.76 -9.14
CA LEU A 60 -6.30 11.70 -9.63
C LEU A 60 -7.32 12.13 -8.55
N LEU A 61 -7.03 11.81 -7.28
CA LEU A 61 -7.88 12.09 -6.14
C LEU A 61 -7.50 13.40 -5.40
N ASP A 62 -6.52 14.14 -5.90
CA ASP A 62 -5.98 15.36 -5.29
C ASP A 62 -5.63 15.20 -3.79
N CYS A 63 -5.01 14.07 -3.44
CA CYS A 63 -4.75 13.68 -2.05
C CYS A 63 -3.25 13.50 -1.74
N LYS A 64 -2.37 13.95 -2.64
CA LYS A 64 -0.90 13.91 -2.48
C LYS A 64 -0.41 14.48 -1.15
N ALA A 65 -1.10 15.48 -0.59
CA ALA A 65 -0.74 16.07 0.68
C ALA A 65 -0.67 15.05 1.83
N TYR A 66 -1.42 13.94 1.76
CA TYR A 66 -1.45 12.92 2.81
C TYR A 66 -0.34 11.87 2.71
N PHE A 67 0.43 11.89 1.62
CA PHE A 67 1.50 10.94 1.37
C PHE A 67 2.86 11.68 1.40
N PRO A 68 3.93 11.07 1.94
CA PRO A 68 5.26 11.66 1.90
C PRO A 68 5.71 11.94 0.47
N ALA A 69 6.43 13.04 0.27
CA ALA A 69 7.05 13.32 -1.02
C ALA A 69 7.99 12.16 -1.40
N ALA A 70 7.89 11.71 -2.66
CA ALA A 70 8.55 10.52 -3.22
C ALA A 70 10.08 10.42 -3.03
N GLY A 71 10.73 11.49 -2.56
CA GLY A 71 12.17 11.51 -2.28
C GLY A 71 12.60 10.87 -0.96
N LEU A 72 11.74 10.78 0.07
CA LEU A 72 12.20 10.29 1.39
C LEU A 72 12.36 8.75 1.47
N PHE A 73 11.65 8.00 0.63
CA PHE A 73 11.70 6.53 0.66
C PHE A 73 12.97 5.96 0.02
N LEU A 74 13.67 6.75 -0.81
CA LEU A 74 14.93 6.37 -1.45
C LEU A 74 16.18 6.81 -0.67
N ILE A 75 16.03 7.70 0.32
CA ILE A 75 17.17 8.27 1.08
C ILE A 75 17.34 7.59 2.45
N LEU A 76 16.33 6.86 2.92
CA LEU A 76 16.35 6.17 4.22
C LEU A 76 16.56 4.65 4.12
N LYS A 77 17.11 4.16 3.01
CA LYS A 77 17.54 2.77 2.85
C LYS A 77 18.96 2.73 2.30
#